data_AF-A0A0K2UTM5-F1
#
_entry.id   AF-A0A0K2UTM5-F1
#
_cell.length_a   1.000
_cell.length_b   1.000
_cell.length_c   1.000
_cell.angle_alpha   90.00
_cell.angle_beta   90.00
_cell.angle_gamma   90.00
#
_symmetry.space_group_name_H-M   'P 1'
#
loop_
_entity.id
_entity.type
_entity.pdbx_description
1 polymer ?
#
loop_
_entity_poly.entity_id
_entity_poly.type
_entity_poly.pdbx_seq_one_letter_code
_entity_poly.pdbx_strand_id
1 'polypeptide(L)'
;NKLFILLLLTKDFDQLPVRIQRMKMTLMQYSFMPIYVPCKILNTADTLSRCQMDNMEEFTFYEELELYANHKLREILITNSKVEEIVSHQQEDEVCRLDLCIRRMA
;
A
#
# COMPACT_ATOMS: atom_id res chain seq x y z
N ASN A 1 -12.46 16.68 3.02
CA ASN A 1 -13.36 16.66 1.84
C ASN A 1 -14.61 15.87 2.20
N LYS A 2 -15.80 16.49 2.18
CA LYS A 2 -17.06 15.86 2.64
C LYS A 2 -17.59 14.81 1.65
N LEU A 3 -17.42 15.05 0.35
CA LEU A 3 -17.86 14.13 -0.72
C LEU A 3 -17.12 12.79 -0.65
N PHE A 4 -15.83 12.85 -0.34
CA PHE A 4 -14.99 11.67 -0.23
C PHE A 4 -15.44 10.71 0.87
N ILE A 5 -15.82 11.23 2.04
CA ILE A 5 -16.33 10.41 3.15
C ILE A 5 -17.66 9.77 2.76
N LEU A 6 -18.52 10.51 2.08
CA LEU A 6 -19.78 9.98 1.57
C LEU A 6 -19.53 8.81 0.61
N LEU A 7 -18.60 8.94 -0.35
CA LEU A 7 -18.25 7.87 -1.28
C LEU A 7 -17.74 6.62 -0.56
N LEU A 8 -16.81 6.78 0.39
CA LEU A 8 -16.25 5.67 1.17
C LEU A 8 -17.33 4.85 1.90
N LEU A 9 -18.31 5.54 2.50
CA LEU A 9 -19.33 4.95 3.35
C LEU A 9 -20.53 4.41 2.59
N THR A 10 -20.92 5.05 1.48
CA THR A 10 -22.21 4.76 0.80
C THR A 10 -22.09 3.93 -0.47
N LYS A 11 -20.92 3.92 -1.12
CA LYS A 11 -20.74 3.22 -2.39
C LYS A 11 -20.11 1.85 -2.18
N ASP A 12 -20.65 0.90 -2.93
CA ASP A 12 -20.06 -0.43 -3.08
C ASP A 12 -18.69 -0.32 -3.75
N PHE A 13 -17.85 -1.31 -3.47
CA PHE A 13 -16.47 -1.33 -3.91
C PHE A 13 -16.34 -1.14 -5.43
N ASP A 14 -17.15 -1.85 -6.22
CA ASP A 14 -17.07 -1.85 -7.69
C ASP A 14 -17.55 -0.53 -8.32
N GLN A 15 -18.27 0.30 -7.57
CA GLN A 15 -18.77 1.59 -8.03
C GLN A 15 -17.81 2.75 -7.74
N LEU A 16 -16.71 2.48 -7.02
CA LEU A 16 -15.73 3.49 -6.65
C LEU A 16 -14.70 3.70 -7.77
N PRO A 17 -14.19 4.94 -7.98
CA PRO A 17 -13.03 5.16 -8.82
C PRO A 17 -11.82 4.34 -8.33
N VAL A 18 -10.98 3.86 -9.25
CA VAL A 18 -9.81 3.00 -8.94
C VAL A 18 -8.95 3.53 -7.80
N ARG A 19 -8.73 4.84 -7.73
CA ARG A 19 -7.95 5.47 -6.66
C ARG A 19 -8.60 5.29 -5.28
N ILE A 20 -9.93 5.40 -5.19
CA ILE A 20 -10.68 5.23 -3.94
C ILE A 20 -10.83 3.74 -3.62
N GLN A 21 -10.98 2.87 -4.63
CA GLN A 21 -10.97 1.41 -4.45
C GLN A 21 -9.68 0.95 -3.78
N ARG A 22 -8.51 1.30 -4.34
CA ARG A 22 -7.21 0.92 -3.77
C ARG A 22 -7.08 1.35 -2.31
N MET A 23 -7.41 2.60 -2.04
CA MET A 23 -7.38 3.13 -0.69
C MET A 23 -8.38 2.43 0.24
N LYS A 24 -9.59 2.09 -0.22
CA LYS A 24 -10.57 1.32 0.56
C LYS A 24 -10.04 -0.08 0.88
N MET A 25 -9.40 -0.79 -0.07
CA MET A 25 -8.74 -2.08 0.18
C MET A 25 -7.65 -1.95 1.26
N THR A 26 -6.79 -0.93 1.16
CA THR A 26 -5.76 -0.69 2.18
C THR A 26 -6.38 -0.41 3.55
N LEU A 27 -7.49 0.32 3.61
CA LEU A 27 -8.16 0.65 4.86
C LEU A 27 -8.95 -0.52 5.46
N MET A 28 -9.34 -1.53 4.67
CA MET A 28 -10.05 -2.71 5.17
C MET A 28 -9.26 -3.52 6.20
N GLN A 29 -7.93 -3.37 6.25
CA GLN A 29 -7.09 -4.02 7.27
C GLN A 29 -7.19 -3.36 8.66
N TYR A 30 -7.87 -2.22 8.78
CA TYR A 30 -8.03 -1.49 10.02
C TYR A 30 -9.50 -1.35 10.42
N SER A 31 -9.75 -1.29 11.74
CA SER A 31 -11.04 -0.83 12.28
C SER A 31 -10.99 0.68 12.44
N PHE A 32 -11.74 1.43 11.61
CA PHE A 32 -11.73 2.89 11.62
C PHE A 32 -13.11 3.48 11.33
N MET A 33 -13.32 4.73 11.73
CA MET A 33 -14.52 5.50 11.42
C MET A 33 -14.12 6.82 10.74
N PRO A 34 -14.43 7.01 9.44
CA PRO A 34 -14.07 8.23 8.73
C PRO A 34 -14.98 9.40 9.15
N ILE A 35 -14.39 10.53 9.54
CA ILE A 35 -15.11 11.74 9.99
C ILE A 35 -14.67 12.95 9.16
N TYR A 36 -15.61 13.85 8.87
CA TYR A 36 -15.29 15.10 8.19
C TYR A 36 -14.75 16.12 9.20
N VAL A 37 -13.54 16.61 8.92
CA VAL A 37 -12.87 17.64 9.70
C VAL A 37 -12.80 18.92 8.85
N PRO A 38 -13.34 20.06 9.33
CA PRO A 38 -13.19 21.35 8.67
C PRO A 38 -11.72 21.77 8.53
N CYS A 39 -11.39 22.46 7.43
CA CYS A 39 -10.01 22.82 7.10
C CYS A 39 -9.33 23.67 8.19
N LYS A 40 -10.08 24.53 8.89
CA LYS A 40 -9.57 25.44 9.94
C LYS A 40 -8.96 24.73 11.16
N ILE A 41 -9.25 23.44 11.34
CA ILE A 41 -8.71 22.63 12.42
C ILE A 41 -7.77 21.53 11.90
N LEU A 42 -7.46 21.54 10.59
CA LEU A 42 -6.59 20.57 9.93
C LEU A 42 -5.14 21.09 9.83
N ASN A 43 -4.79 22.07 10.65
CA ASN A 43 -3.55 22.85 10.53
C ASN A 43 -2.30 21.95 10.55
N THR A 44 -2.27 20.93 11.40
CA THR A 44 -1.12 20.00 11.47
C THR A 44 -0.90 19.25 10.16
N ALA A 45 -1.95 18.64 9.61
CA ALA A 45 -1.83 17.88 8.37
C ALA A 45 -1.62 18.80 7.15
N ASP A 46 -2.24 19.99 7.12
CA ASP A 46 -2.02 20.99 6.06
C ASP A 46 -0.56 21.48 6.08
N THR A 47 -0.04 21.88 7.25
CA THR A 47 1.36 22.31 7.40
C THR A 47 2.33 21.20 7.00
N LEU A 48 2.15 19.97 7.47
CA LEU A 48 3.02 18.85 7.09
C LEU A 48 2.95 18.54 5.59
N SER A 49 1.77 18.61 4.98
CA SER A 49 1.61 18.36 3.54
C SER A 49 2.26 19.42 2.65
N ARG A 50 2.45 20.64 3.18
CA ARG A 50 3.08 21.77 2.48
C ARG A 50 4.53 21.99 2.89
N CYS A 51 5.02 21.27 3.90
CA CYS A 51 6.39 21.37 4.36
C CYS A 51 7.30 20.77 3.29
N GLN A 52 8.07 21.61 2.62
CA GLN A 52 9.14 21.17 1.74
C GLN A 52 10.29 20.71 2.64
N MET A 53 10.67 19.44 2.54
CA MET A 53 11.79 18.91 3.31
C MET A 53 13.08 19.29 2.59
N ASP A 54 13.57 20.51 2.83
CA ASP A 54 14.72 21.06 2.10
C ASP A 54 16.06 20.37 2.44
N ASN A 55 16.11 19.48 3.44
CA ASN A 55 17.37 18.93 3.99
C ASN A 55 17.27 17.48 4.49
N MET A 56 16.46 16.62 3.88
CA MET A 56 16.71 15.19 4.06
C MET A 56 17.89 14.85 3.15
N GLU A 57 18.90 14.13 3.63
CA GLU A 57 19.79 13.39 2.73
C GLU A 57 18.87 12.72 1.73
N GLU A 58 18.93 13.16 0.47
CA GLU A 58 17.98 12.77 -0.55
C GLU A 58 18.29 11.28 -0.79
N PHE A 59 17.60 10.41 -0.04
CA PHE A 59 17.61 9.00 -0.34
C PHE A 59 17.28 8.92 -1.80
N THR A 60 18.18 8.34 -2.58
CA THR A 60 17.90 8.17 -4.00
C THR A 60 16.58 7.40 -4.09
N PHE A 61 15.78 7.66 -5.12
CA PHE A 61 14.52 6.94 -5.34
C PHE A 61 14.66 5.41 -5.15
N TYR A 62 15.85 4.88 -5.46
CA TYR A 62 16.21 3.48 -5.25
C TYR A 62 16.32 3.07 -3.78
N GLU A 63 16.95 3.88 -2.93
CA GLU A 63 17.08 3.59 -1.49
C GLU A 63 15.72 3.65 -0.79
N GLU A 64 14.87 4.64 -1.14
CA GLU A 64 13.50 4.71 -0.62
C GLU A 64 12.67 3.51 -1.07
N LEU A 65 12.78 3.14 -2.36
CA LEU A 65 12.09 1.97 -2.92
C LEU A 65 12.51 0.68 -2.24
N GLU A 66 13.81 0.51 -1.97
CA GLU A 66 14.35 -0.67 -1.31
C GLU A 66 13.88 -0.76 0.15
N LEU A 67 13.89 0.35 0.89
CA LEU A 67 13.36 0.43 2.25
C LEU A 67 11.86 0.09 2.28
N TYR A 68 11.08 0.63 1.35
CA TYR A 68 9.65 0.34 1.23
C TYR A 68 9.38 -1.14 0.89
N ALA A 69 10.11 -1.69 -0.07
CA ALA A 69 10.00 -3.10 -0.45
C ALA A 69 10.33 -4.01 0.73
N ASN A 70 11.42 -3.73 1.44
CA ASN A 70 11.83 -4.48 2.62
C ASN A 70 10.81 -4.38 3.77
N HIS A 71 10.23 -3.20 4.00
CA HIS A 71 9.15 -3.03 4.95
C HIS A 71 7.94 -3.88 4.58
N LYS A 72 7.52 -3.86 3.31
CA LYS A 72 6.36 -4.63 2.84
C LYS A 72 6.59 -6.13 2.94
N LEU A 73 7.79 -6.60 2.59
CA LEU A 73 8.18 -8.01 2.76
C LEU A 73 8.11 -8.46 4.23
N ARG A 74 8.45 -7.58 5.19
CA ARG A 74 8.34 -7.90 6.63
C ARG A 74 6.90 -7.95 7.14
N GLU A 75 5.97 -7.24 6.52
CA GLU A 75 4.54 -7.29 6.86
C GLU A 75 3.87 -8.58 6.35
N ILE A 76 4.46 -9.22 5.34
CA ILE A 76 3.97 -10.47 4.78
C ILE A 76 4.27 -11.60 5.77
N LEU A 77 3.25 -12.01 6.52
CA LEU A 77 3.31 -13.15 7.45
C LEU A 77 3.27 -14.47 6.69
N ILE A 78 4.29 -14.77 5.88
CA ILE A 78 4.44 -16.05 5.19
C ILE A 78 5.51 -16.87 5.91
N THR A 79 5.14 -18.06 6.36
CA THR A 79 6.08 -19.06 6.91
C THR A 79 6.97 -19.59 5.79
N ASN A 80 8.25 -19.89 6.06
CA ASN A 80 9.17 -20.45 5.06
C ASN A 80 8.60 -21.69 4.34
N SER A 81 7.82 -22.53 5.03
CA SER A 81 7.13 -23.68 4.41
C SER A 81 6.14 -23.29 3.31
N LYS A 82 5.43 -22.17 3.48
CA LYS A 82 4.54 -21.63 2.45
C LYS A 82 5.30 -21.01 1.29
N VAL A 83 6.48 -20.44 1.53
CA VAL A 83 7.34 -19.96 0.44
C VAL A 83 7.79 -21.14 -0.43
N GLU A 84 8.21 -22.24 0.18
CA GLU A 84 8.62 -23.46 -0.51
C GLU A 84 7.46 -24.07 -1.32
N GLU A 85 6.25 -24.09 -0.76
CA GLU A 85 5.03 -24.53 -1.46
C GLU A 85 4.72 -23.66 -2.69
N ILE A 86 4.81 -22.32 -2.55
CA ILE A 86 4.60 -21.40 -3.67
C ILE A 86 5.66 -21.62 -4.76
N VAL A 87 6.93 -21.82 -4.38
CA VAL A 87 8.01 -22.10 -5.32
C VAL A 87 7.77 -23.42 -6.06
N SER A 88 7.29 -24.46 -5.38
CA SER A 88 6.96 -25.75 -6.00
C SER A 88 5.87 -25.59 -7.06
N HIS A 89 4.75 -24.94 -6.72
CA HIS A 89 3.65 -24.74 -7.67
C HIS A 89 3.99 -23.80 -8.83
N GLN A 90 4.89 -22.82 -8.62
CA GLN A 90 5.37 -21.96 -9.70
C GLN A 90 6.25 -22.71 -10.72
N GLN A 91 6.95 -23.78 -10.31
CA GLN A 91 7.76 -24.59 -11.22
C GLN A 91 6.91 -25.53 -12.09
N GLU A 92 5.74 -25.92 -11.58
CA GLU A 92 4.77 -26.76 -12.27
C GLU A 92 4.01 -25.98 -13.36
N ASP A 93 3.81 -24.67 -13.16
CA ASP A 93 3.11 -23.81 -14.11
C ASP A 93 4.02 -23.32 -15.25
N GLU A 94 3.62 -23.57 -16.50
CA GLU A 94 4.45 -23.23 -17.66
C GLU A 94 4.69 -21.73 -17.87
N VAL A 95 3.73 -20.89 -17.44
CA VAL A 95 3.80 -19.42 -17.56
C VAL A 95 4.66 -18.86 -16.44
N CYS A 96 4.43 -19.29 -15.20
CA CYS A 96 5.24 -18.86 -14.05
C CYS A 96 6.68 -19.36 -14.09
N ARG A 97 6.94 -20.49 -14.76
CA ARG A 97 8.31 -20.98 -14.97
C ARG A 97 9.16 -20.05 -15.85
N LEU A 98 8.53 -19.29 -16.75
CA LEU A 98 9.22 -18.32 -17.61
C LEU A 98 9.53 -17.02 -16.88
N ASP A 99 8.65 -16.58 -15.98
CA ASP A 99 8.82 -15.39 -15.15
C ASP A 99 9.21 -15.79 -13.71
N LEU A 100 10.51 -15.72 -13.39
CA LEU A 100 11.11 -16.03 -12.08
C LEU A 100 10.67 -15.05 -10.96
N CYS A 101 9.36 -14.95 -10.68
CA CYS A 101 8.77 -13.97 -9.77
C CYS A 101 9.28 -14.03 -8.33
N ILE A 102 9.80 -15.18 -7.86
CA ILE A 102 10.24 -15.34 -6.46
C ILE A 102 11.76 -15.53 -6.32
N ARG A 103 12.46 -16.05 -7.34
CA ARG A 103 13.93 -16.27 -7.25
C ARG A 103 14.76 -14.98 -7.15
N ARG A 104 14.18 -13.81 -7.40
CA ARG A 104 14.85 -12.50 -7.24
C ARG A 104 14.76 -11.92 -5.82
N MET A 105 14.10 -12.59 -4.88
CA MET A 105 13.93 -12.11 -3.50
C MET A 105 14.86 -12.79 -2.47
N ALA A 106 15.76 -13.68 -2.90
CA ALA A 106 16.76 -14.34 -2.04
C ALA A 106 18.18 -13.86 -2.36
#